data_AF-A0A2S0N6D0-F1
#
_entry.id   AF-A0A2S0N6D0-F1
#
_cell.length_a   1.000
_cell.length_b   1.000
_cell.length_c   1.000
_cell.angle_alpha   90.00
_cell.angle_beta   90.00
_cell.angle_gamma   90.00
#
_symmetry.space_group_name_H-M   'P 1'
#
loop_
_entity.id
_entity.type
_entity.pdbx_description
1 polymer ?
#
loop_
_entity_poly.entity_id
_entity_poly.type
_entity_poly.pdbx_seq_one_letter_code
_entity_poly.pdbx_strand_id
1 'polypeptide(L)' 'MDSGALGVVVHVHGQGAAHEVEFLTQDGHTVCVETHQPEDLAPAPLSAMREEVRQDLLQSEESRKKPRLP' A
#
# COMPACT_ATOMS: atom_id res chain seq x y z
N MET A 1 13.39 -6.09 -16.05
CA MET A 1 12.73 -5.29 -15.00
C MET A 1 12.84 -6.11 -13.74
N ASP A 2 13.68 -5.69 -12.81
CA ASP A 2 13.64 -6.23 -11.45
C ASP A 2 12.42 -5.61 -10.75
N SER A 3 11.23 -6.06 -11.15
CA SER A 3 9.99 -5.64 -10.50
C SER A 3 9.86 -6.46 -9.22
N GLY A 4 10.13 -5.86 -8.07
CA GLY A 4 9.66 -6.43 -6.81
C GLY A 4 8.16 -6.68 -6.88
N ALA A 5 7.69 -7.75 -6.23
CA ALA A 5 6.26 -8.03 -6.16
C ALA A 5 5.55 -6.90 -5.39
N LEU A 6 4.38 -6.48 -5.89
CA LEU A 6 3.53 -5.52 -5.19
C LEU A 6 2.60 -6.29 -4.24
N GLY A 7 2.58 -5.89 -2.97
CA GLY A 7 1.70 -6.48 -1.97
C GLY A 7 1.06 -5.42 -1.07
N VAL A 8 0.11 -5.86 -0.25
CA VAL A 8 -0.60 -5.03 0.72
C VAL A 8 -0.20 -5.48 2.12
N VAL A 9 0.20 -4.54 2.98
CA VAL A 9 0.42 -4.83 4.40
C VAL A 9 -0.94 -5.07 5.07
N VAL A 10 -1.14 -6.28 5.58
CA VAL A 10 -2.40 -6.68 6.26
C VAL A 10 -2.24 -6.72 7.78
N HIS A 11 -1.01 -6.89 8.29
CA HIS A 11 -0.70 -6.85 9.72
C HIS A 11 0.67 -6.24 10.00
N VAL A 12 0.80 -5.58 11.15
CA VAL A 12 2.07 -5.04 11.65
C VAL A 12 2.38 -5.66 13.01
N HIS A 13 3.44 -6.47 13.07
CA HIS A 13 3.88 -7.13 14.30
C HIS A 13 4.75 -6.21 15.16
N GLY A 14 4.65 -6.34 16.49
CA GLY A 14 5.65 -5.83 17.42
C GLY A 14 6.02 -4.36 17.25
N GLN A 15 5.03 -3.48 17.02
CA GLN A 15 5.24 -2.04 16.77
C GLN A 15 6.09 -1.73 15.53
N GLY A 16 5.97 -2.55 14.48
CA GLY A 16 6.70 -2.37 13.22
C GLY A 16 7.95 -3.23 13.11
N ALA A 17 8.13 -4.23 13.98
CA ALA A 17 9.25 -5.17 13.91
C ALA A 17 9.16 -6.10 12.69
N ALA A 18 7.95 -6.39 12.21
CA ALA A 18 7.70 -7.13 10.98
C ALA A 18 6.33 -6.81 10.41
N HIS A 19 6.14 -7.08 9.12
CA HIS A 19 4.90 -6.83 8.40
C HIS A 19 4.44 -8.11 7.72
N GLU A 20 3.17 -8.46 7.90
CA GLU A 20 2.52 -9.50 7.11
C GLU A 20 1.98 -8.85 5.83
N VAL A 21 2.46 -9.33 4.70
CA VAL A 21 2.17 -8.79 3.37
C VAL A 21 1.41 -9.83 2.56
N GLU A 22 0.25 -9.44 2.05
CA GLU A 22 -0.56 -10.23 1.14
C GLU A 22 -0.24 -9.85 -0.31
N PHE A 23 0.13 -10.84 -1.12
CA PHE A 23 0.36 -10.68 -2.55
C PHE A 23 -0.86 -11.16 -3.33
N LEU A 24 -1.31 -10.35 -4.28
CA LEU A 24 -2.55 -10.54 -5.01
C LEU A 24 -2.29 -10.67 -6.51
N THR A 25 -3.09 -11.49 -7.18
CA THR A 25 -3.24 -11.46 -8.63
C THR A 25 -3.97 -10.19 -9.07
N GLN A 26 -3.96 -9.89 -10.38
CA GLN A 26 -4.61 -8.70 -10.93
C GLN A 26 -6.14 -8.68 -10.73
N ASP A 27 -6.77 -9.85 -10.71
CA ASP A 27 -8.20 -10.06 -10.43
C ASP A 27 -8.53 -10.12 -8.92
N GLY A 28 -7.53 -9.96 -8.05
CA GLY A 28 -7.71 -9.79 -6.61
C GLY A 28 -7.71 -11.09 -5.79
N HIS A 29 -7.23 -12.19 -6.35
CA HIS A 29 -7.04 -13.43 -5.60
C HIS A 29 -5.69 -13.44 -4.89
N THR A 30 -5.67 -13.93 -3.65
CA THR A 30 -4.44 -14.12 -2.87
C THR A 30 -3.55 -15.17 -3.50
N VAL A 31 -2.29 -14.81 -3.77
CA VAL A 31 -1.24 -15.73 -4.21
C VAL A 31 -0.54 -16.32 -2.99
N CYS A 32 -0.10 -15.47 -2.07
CA CYS A 32 0.54 -15.85 -0.82
C CYS A 32 0.48 -14.72 0.22
N VAL A 33 0.80 -15.08 1.45
CA VAL A 33 1.00 -14.16 2.57
C VAL A 33 2.36 -14.48 3.19
N GLU A 34 3.22 -13.46 3.31
CA GLU A 34 4.56 -13.61 3.85
C GLU A 34 4.86 -12.54 4.92
N THR A 35 5.70 -12.90 5.88
CA THR A 35 6.19 -11.98 6.91
C THR A 35 7.55 -11.43 6.50
N HIS A 36 7.64 -10.11 6.35
CA HIS A 36 8.88 -9.42 5.97
C HIS A 36 9.36 -8.46 7.06
N GLN A 37 10.67 -8.24 7.10
CA GLN A 37 11.25 -7.19 7.93
C GLN A 37 11.03 -5.82 7.27
N PRO A 38 11.04 -4.72 8.04
CA PRO A 38 10.81 -3.38 7.51
C PRO A 38 11.79 -2.98 6.41
N GLU A 39 13.05 -3.40 6.51
CA GLU A 39 14.10 -3.12 5.53
C GLU A 39 13.91 -3.83 4.18
N ASP A 40 13.10 -4.90 4.15
CA ASP A 40 12.80 -5.66 2.94
C ASP A 40 11.64 -5.03 2.15
N LEU A 41 10.96 -4.02 2.71
CA LEU A 41 9.79 -3.38 2.12
C LEU A 41 10.09 -1.95 1.68
N ALA A 42 9.57 -1.61 0.50
CA ALA A 42 9.51 -0.23 0.03
C ALA A 42 8.05 0.18 -0.15
N PRO A 43 7.70 1.45 0.15
CA PRO A 43 6.38 1.97 -0.19
C PRO A 43 6.10 1.78 -1.68
N ALA A 44 4.89 1.28 -1.99
CA ALA A 44 4.44 1.19 -3.37
C ALA A 44 4.41 2.57 -4.02
N PRO A 45 4.93 2.73 -5.25
CA PRO A 45 4.74 3.98 -5.98
C PRO A 45 3.25 4.16 -6.29
N LEU A 46 2.76 5.41 -6.30
CA LEU A 46 1.36 5.71 -6.62
C LEU A 46 0.93 5.04 -7.94
N SER A 47 1.81 5.02 -8.94
CA SER A 47 1.57 4.38 -10.24
C SER A 47 1.25 2.88 -10.16
N ALA A 48 1.61 2.19 -9.09
CA ALA A 48 1.31 0.78 -8.90
C ALA A 48 -0.12 0.53 -8.35
N MET A 49 -0.77 1.55 -7.79
CA MET A 49 -2.15 1.45 -7.31
C MET A 49 -3.14 1.45 -8.49
N ARG A 50 -4.35 0.90 -8.32
CA ARG A 50 -5.43 1.08 -9.32
C ARG A 50 -5.81 2.56 -9.45
N GLU A 51 -6.18 2.96 -10.66
CA GLU A 51 -6.48 4.36 -10.99
C GLU A 51 -7.58 4.93 -10.09
N GLU A 52 -8.64 4.17 -9.83
CA GLU A 52 -9.74 4.60 -8.95
C GLU A 52 -9.22 4.95 -7.54
N VAL A 53 -8.42 4.05 -6.96
CA VAL A 53 -7.86 4.22 -5.60
C VAL A 53 -6.88 5.40 -5.56
N ARG A 54 -6.11 5.63 -6.63
CA ARG A 54 -5.23 6.81 -6.72
C ARG A 54 -6.02 8.10 -6.70
N GLN A 55 -7.09 8.19 -7.49
CA GLN A 55 -7.89 9.41 -7.59
C GLN A 55 -8.56 9.74 -6.25
N ASP A 56 -9.12 8.74 -5.58
CA ASP A 56 -9.71 8.90 -4.26
C ASP A 56 -8.69 9.39 -3.22
N LEU A 57 -7.48 8.81 -3.21
CA LEU A 57 -6.41 9.23 -2.31
C LEU A 57 -5.99 10.68 -2.58
N LEU A 58 -5.81 11.07 -3.83
CA LEU A 58 -5.44 12.44 -4.21
C LEU A 58 -6.52 13.46 -3.83
N GLN A 59 -7.80 13.11 -4.00
CA GLN A 59 -8.93 13.95 -3.60
C GLN A 59 -9.04 14.10 -2.08
N SER A 60 -8.75 13.03 -1.32
CA SER A 60 -8.75 13.05 0.15
C SER A 60 -7.65 13.95 0.70
N GLU A 61 -6.45 13.90 0.12
CA GLU A 61 -5.31 14.75 0.50
C GLU A 61 -5.56 16.23 0.15
N GLU A 62 -6.20 16.52 -0.99
CA GLU A 62 -6.58 17.89 -1.36
C GLU A 62 -7.64 18.45 -0.39
N SER A 63 -8.64 17.65 -0.02
CA SER A 63 -9.65 18.04 0.96
C SER A 63 -9.06 18.31 2.34
N ARG A 64 -8.01 17.58 2.73
CA ARG A 64 -7.29 17.79 4.00
C ARG A 64 -6.45 19.07 4.00
N LYS A 65 -6.00 19.53 2.83
CA LYS A 65 -5.21 20.75 2.66
C LYS A 65 -6.04 22.03 2.49
N LYS A 66 -7.32 21.92 2.12
CA LYS A 66 -8.22 23.09 2.09
C LYS A 66 -8.46 23.60 3.52
N PRO A 67 -8.11 24.87 3.83
CA PRO A 67 -8.43 25.44 5.13
C PRO A 67 -9.95 25.49 5.25
N ARG A 68 -10.48 25.00 6.37
CA ARG A 68 -11.88 25.26 6.75
C ARG A 68 -12.00 26.76 6.97
N LEU A 69 -12.49 27.48 5.95
CA LEU A 69 -12.85 28.88 6.10
C LEU A 69 -13.94 28.98 7.19
N PRO A 70 -13.84 29.96 8.11
CA PRO A 70 -14.83 30.18 9.16
C PRO A 70 -16.18 30.61 8.62
#